data_AF-G3ASX0-F1
#
_entry.id   AF-G3ASX0-F1
#
_cell.length_a   1.000
_cell.length_b   1.000
_cell.length_c   1.000
_cell.angle_alpha   90.00
_cell.angle_beta   90.00
_cell.angle_gamma   90.00
#
_symmetry.space_group_name_H-M   'P 1'
#
loop_
_entity.id
_entity.type
_entity.pdbx_description
1 polymer ?
#
loop_
_entity_poly.entity_id
_entity_poly.type
_entity_poly.pdbx_seq_one_letter_code
_entity_poly.pdbx_strand_id
1 'polypeptide(L)' 'MARLSGLQREVLKLYRQCVRTVKTKPPSAQEHWRKFIRGEFKRYQHLTKKDFGAIEHLIRVGHRRFEMLSDPQIKDING' A
#
# COMPACT_ATOMS: atom_id res chain seq x y z
N MET A 1 -3.02 15.37 -19.56
CA MET A 1 -2.33 14.60 -18.50
C MET A 1 -1.43 13.56 -19.16
N ALA A 2 -0.17 13.40 -18.72
CA ALA A 2 0.69 12.36 -19.27
C ALA A 2 0.13 10.96 -18.94
N ARG A 3 0.24 10.02 -19.89
CA ARG A 3 -0.20 8.63 -19.70
C ARG A 3 0.66 7.95 -18.63
N LEU A 4 0.02 7.38 -17.62
CA LEU A 4 0.71 6.58 -16.60
C LEU A 4 1.28 5.29 -17.20
N SER A 5 2.50 4.93 -16.81
CA SER A 5 3.12 3.64 -17.13
C SER A 5 2.40 2.47 -16.46
N GLY A 6 2.69 1.24 -16.90
CA GLY A 6 2.16 0.02 -16.26
C GLY A 6 2.48 -0.03 -14.78
N LEU A 7 3.74 0.20 -14.39
CA LEU A 7 4.15 0.21 -12.99
C LEU A 7 3.47 1.31 -12.19
N GLN A 8 3.33 2.52 -12.74
CA GLN A 8 2.62 3.61 -12.04
C GLN A 8 1.16 3.25 -11.77
N ARG A 9 0.49 2.61 -12.73
CA ARG A 9 -0.89 2.12 -12.53
C ARG A 9 -0.96 1.05 -11.47
N GLU A 10 0.02 0.14 -11.44
CA GLU A 10 0.07 -0.95 -10.47
C GLU A 10 0.33 -0.43 -9.04
N VAL A 11 1.23 0.53 -8.85
CA VAL A 11 1.42 1.22 -7.56
C VAL A 11 0.10 1.82 -7.06
N LEU A 12 -0.62 2.53 -7.93
CA LEU A 12 -1.91 3.13 -7.56
C LEU A 12 -2.99 2.08 -7.29
N LYS A 13 -2.99 0.95 -8.02
CA LYS A 13 -3.91 -0.16 -7.79
C LYS A 13 -3.67 -0.78 -6.41
N LEU A 14 -2.41 -1.10 -6.09
CA LEU A 14 -2.02 -1.63 -4.79
C LEU A 14 -2.39 -0.68 -3.66
N TYR A 15 -2.08 0.62 -3.78
CA TYR A 15 -2.48 1.63 -2.78
C TYR A 15 -3.99 1.62 -2.53
N ARG A 16 -4.80 1.63 -3.60
CA ARG A 16 -6.27 1.58 -3.48
C ARG A 16 -6.76 0.28 -2.86
N GLN A 17 -6.12 -0.85 -3.14
CA GLN A 17 -6.45 -2.13 -2.49
C GLN A 17 -6.21 -2.03 -0.99
N CYS A 18 -5.02 -1.61 -0.55
CA CYS A 18 -4.70 -1.41 0.86
C CYS A 18 -5.72 -0.51 1.57
N VAL A 19 -6.06 0.65 0.98
CA VAL A 19 -7.01 1.59 1.57
C VAL A 19 -8.42 1.01 1.67
N ARG A 20 -8.85 0.19 0.70
CA ARG A 20 -10.17 -0.47 0.76
C ARG A 20 -10.25 -1.50 1.88
N THR A 21 -9.18 -2.25 2.11
CA THR A 21 -9.14 -3.26 3.18
C THR A 21 -9.26 -2.62 4.56
N VAL A 22 -8.90 -1.35 4.73
CA VAL A 22 -9.15 -0.64 6.00
C VAL A 22 -10.62 -0.71 6.42
N LYS A 23 -11.57 -0.72 5.47
CA LYS A 23 -13.00 -0.79 5.78
C LYS A 23 -13.42 -2.13 6.41
N THR A 24 -12.62 -3.18 6.25
CA THR A 24 -12.87 -4.49 6.86
C THR A 24 -12.30 -4.59 8.29
N LYS A 25 -11.53 -3.59 8.73
CA LYS A 25 -10.93 -3.54 10.07
C LYS A 25 -11.87 -2.86 11.07
N PRO A 26 -11.76 -3.17 12.38
CA PRO A 26 -12.57 -2.54 13.42
C PRO A 26 -12.52 -1.01 13.33
N PRO A 27 -13.66 -0.30 13.48
CA PRO A 27 -13.72 1.16 13.33
C PRO A 27 -12.67 1.92 14.14
N SER A 28 -12.39 1.47 15.38
CA SER A 28 -11.40 2.04 16.28
C SER A 28 -9.96 1.98 15.73
N ALA A 29 -9.62 0.94 14.97
CA ALA A 29 -8.28 0.75 14.41
C ALA A 29 -8.11 1.40 13.02
N GLN A 30 -9.20 1.76 12.33
CA GLN A 30 -9.13 2.17 10.92
C GLN A 30 -8.24 3.41 10.69
N GLU A 31 -8.21 4.36 11.62
CA GLU A 31 -7.32 5.51 11.51
C GLU A 31 -5.84 5.12 11.56
N HIS A 32 -5.48 4.18 12.45
CA HIS A 32 -4.12 3.63 12.53
C HIS A 32 -3.71 3.01 11.20
N TRP A 33 -4.56 2.14 10.66
CA TRP A 33 -4.35 1.52 9.35
C TRP A 33 -4.16 2.55 8.23
N ARG A 34 -4.98 3.61 8.17
CA ARG A 34 -4.82 4.68 7.16
C ARG A 34 -3.47 5.40 7.31
N LYS A 35 -3.07 5.74 8.53
CA LYS A 35 -1.80 6.40 8.82
C LYS A 35 -0.62 5.53 8.39
N PHE A 36 -0.65 4.25 8.74
CA PHE A 36 0.39 3.29 8.36
C PHE A 36 0.51 3.10 6.85
N ILE A 37 -0.60 2.84 6.16
CA ILE A 37 -0.57 2.68 4.69
C ILE A 37 -0.03 3.94 4.03
N ARG A 38 -0.48 5.14 4.45
CA ARG A 38 0.06 6.40 3.93
C ARG A 38 1.55 6.54 4.22
N GLY A 39 1.98 6.20 5.44
CA GLY A 39 3.38 6.24 5.86
C GLY A 39 4.26 5.34 4.98
N GLU A 40 3.88 4.08 4.80
CA GLU A 40 4.63 3.11 4.01
C GLU A 40 4.81 3.56 2.55
N PHE A 41 3.78 4.09 1.90
CA PHE A 41 3.92 4.62 0.54
C PHE A 41 4.70 5.93 0.51
N LYS A 42 4.55 6.80 1.53
CA LYS A 42 5.26 8.07 1.62
C LYS A 42 6.78 7.89 1.69
N ARG A 43 7.26 6.85 2.37
CA ARG A 43 8.70 6.52 2.51
C ARG A 43 9.42 6.42 1.16
N TYR A 44 8.72 6.03 0.10
CA TYR A 44 9.29 5.82 -1.23
C TYR A 44 8.91 6.90 -2.25
N GLN A 45 8.30 8.01 -1.83
CA GLN A 45 7.93 9.13 -2.73
C GLN A 45 9.13 9.81 -3.39
N HIS A 46 10.34 9.63 -2.85
CA HIS A 46 11.57 10.15 -3.43
C HIS A 46 12.02 9.38 -4.69
N LEU A 47 11.47 8.17 -4.94
CA LEU A 47 11.79 7.40 -6.14
C LEU A 47 11.23 8.09 -7.38
N THR A 48 12.03 8.10 -8.43
CA THR A 48 11.63 8.62 -9.73
C THR A 48 10.90 7.55 -10.52
N LYS A 49 10.10 7.97 -11.51
CA LYS A 49 9.40 7.04 -12.43
C LYS A 49 10.33 6.17 -13.29
N LYS A 50 11.65 6.44 -13.28
CA LYS A 50 12.68 5.69 -14.02
C LYS A 50 13.32 4.59 -13.18
N ASP A 51 13.05 4.53 -11.87
CA ASP A 51 13.59 3.52 -10.96
C ASP A 51 12.82 2.19 -11.07
N PHE A 52 12.71 1.66 -12.29
CA PHE A 52 11.82 0.56 -12.63
C PHE A 52 12.03 -0.67 -11.74
N GLY A 53 13.28 -1.13 -11.57
CA GLY A 53 13.59 -2.32 -10.77
C GLY A 53 13.26 -2.15 -9.28
N ALA A 54 13.49 -0.95 -8.72
CA ALA A 54 13.12 -0.67 -7.34
C ALA A 54 11.59 -0.64 -7.16
N ILE A 55 10.87 -0.01 -8.10
CA ILE A 55 9.41 0.04 -8.09
C ILE A 55 8.81 -1.37 -8.22
N GLU A 56 9.30 -2.19 -9.15
CA GLU A 56 8.85 -3.58 -9.30
C GLU A 56 9.08 -4.41 -8.04
N HIS A 57 10.27 -4.30 -7.45
CA HIS A 57 10.59 -4.96 -6.20
C HIS A 57 9.60 -4.56 -5.09
N LEU A 58 9.35 -3.25 -4.93
CA LEU A 58 8.46 -2.71 -3.90
C LEU A 58 7.00 -3.10 -4.14
N ILE A 59 6.53 -3.15 -5.39
CA ILE A 59 5.19 -3.67 -5.72
C ILE A 59 5.06 -5.12 -5.25
N ARG A 60 6.04 -5.98 -5.56
CA ARG A 60 6.02 -7.39 -5.13
C ARG A 60 6.07 -7.55 -3.62
N VAL A 61 6.90 -6.77 -2.93
CA VAL A 61 6.93 -6.75 -1.46
C VAL A 61 5.59 -6.27 -0.89
N GLY A 62 5.02 -5.22 -1.47
CA GLY A 62 3.75 -4.63 -1.05
C GLY A 62 2.57 -5.59 -1.20
N HIS A 63 2.48 -6.35 -2.30
CA HIS A 63 1.44 -7.38 -2.48
C HIS A 63 1.53 -8.47 -1.42
N ARG A 64 2.73 -9.00 -1.11
CA ARG A 64 2.90 -10.00 -0.05
C ARG A 64 2.51 -9.48 1.33
N ARG A 65 2.89 -8.24 1.66
CA ARG A 65 2.48 -7.59 2.91
C ARG A 65 0.97 -7.36 2.96
N PHE A 66 0.37 -6.97 1.84
CA PHE A 66 -1.06 -6.76 1.72
C PHE A 66 -1.84 -8.05 1.98
N GLU A 67 -1.43 -9.17 1.39
CA GLU A 67 -2.06 -10.48 1.62
C GLU A 67 -2.05 -10.84 3.11
N MET A 68 -0.89 -10.74 3.77
CA MET A 68 -0.76 -10.99 5.21
C MET A 68 -1.66 -10.06 6.03
N LEU A 69 -1.58 -8.75 5.80
CA LEU A 69 -2.32 -7.76 6.59
C LEU A 69 -3.82 -7.74 6.31
N SER A 70 -4.26 -8.34 5.20
CA SER A 70 -5.69 -8.49 4.88
C SER A 70 -6.38 -9.58 5.70
N ASP A 71 -5.62 -10.41 6.43
CA ASP A 71 -6.16 -11.42 7.33
C ASP A 71 -7.13 -10.77 8.34
N PRO A 72 -8.38 -11.25 8.47
CA PRO A 72 -9.36 -10.73 9.43
C PRO A 72 -8.94 -10.92 10.90
N GLN A 73 -8.02 -11.83 11.21
CA GLN A 73 -7.48 -12.02 12.56
C GLN A 73 -6.55 -10.87 12.97
N ILE A 74 -5.95 -10.16 12.01
CA ILE A 74 -5.12 -8.98 12.29
C ILE A 74 -6.03 -7.75 12.40
N LYS A 75 -6.35 -7.39 13.65
CA LYS A 75 -7.34 -6.36 13.99
C LYS A 75 -6.74 -4.95 14.04
N ASP A 76 -5.52 -4.82 14.54
CA ASP A 76 -4.78 -3.55 14.59
C ASP A 76 -3.30 -3.78 14.23
N ILE A 77 -2.60 -2.68 13.96
CA ILE A 77 -1.18 -2.59 13.57
C ILE A 77 -0.35 -1.75 14.53
N ASN A 78 -1.00 -1.09 15.50
CA ASN A 78 -0.30 -0.67 16.71
C ASN A 78 -0.16 -1.91 17.60
N GLY A 79 1.08 -2.17 18.05
CA GLY A 79 1.36 -3.23 19.01
C GLY A 79 0.58 -3.06 20.31
#